data_AF-A0AAU0KJ76-F1
#
_entry.id   AF-A0AAU0KJ76-F1
#
_cell.length_a   1.000
_cell.length_b   1.000
_cell.length_c   1.000
_cell.angle_alpha   90.00
_cell.angle_beta   90.00
_cell.angle_gamma   90.00
#
_symmetry.space_group_name_H-M   'P 1'
#
loop_
_entity.id
_entity.type
_entity.pdbx_description
1 polymer ?
#
loop_
_entity_poly.entity_id
_entity_poly.type
_entity_poly.pdbx_seq_one_letter_code
_entity_poly.pdbx_strand_id
1 'polypeptide(L)' 'MGIADGDTLTVLTASKTQHKMHLAEIDAPEKHQPFGTKSKQSLSDLCFDKDAEVTPLVKDRYRGSSLVLNARAWM' A
#
# COMPACT_ATOMS: atom_id res chain seq x y z
N MET A 1 -9.73 -2.51 -2.85
CA MET A 1 -8.46 -1.76 -2.78
C MET A 1 -7.63 -2.07 -4.02
N GLY A 2 -6.79 -1.15 -4.49
CA GLY A 2 -5.91 -1.39 -5.66
C GLY A 2 -4.45 -1.43 -5.25
N ILE A 3 -3.66 -2.35 -5.80
CA ILE A 3 -2.23 -2.46 -5.50
C ILE A 3 -1.42 -2.05 -6.73
N ALA A 4 -0.56 -1.04 -6.55
CA ALA A 4 0.33 -0.58 -7.61
C ALA A 4 1.57 -1.46 -7.66
N ASP A 5 2.27 -1.56 -6.53
CA ASP A 5 3.55 -2.24 -6.31
C ASP A 5 3.53 -3.00 -4.97
N GLY A 6 4.60 -3.70 -4.60
CA GLY A 6 4.63 -4.53 -3.39
C GLY A 6 4.63 -3.76 -2.06
N ASP A 7 4.72 -2.44 -2.09
CA ASP A 7 4.70 -1.51 -0.95
C ASP A 7 3.64 -0.40 -1.13
N THR A 8 3.06 -0.28 -2.32
CA THR A 8 2.23 0.86 -2.72
C THR A 8 0.80 0.42 -2.99
N LEU A 9 -0.13 0.98 -2.22
CA LEU A 9 -1.55 0.65 -2.29
C LEU A 9 -2.42 1.89 -2.47
N THR A 10 -3.59 1.68 -3.06
CA THR A 10 -4.64 2.68 -3.25
C THR A 10 -5.88 2.21 -2.50
N VAL A 11 -6.21 2.94 -1.45
CA VAL A 11 -7.39 2.72 -0.62
C VAL A 11 -8.51 3.63 -1.10
N LEU A 12 -9.72 3.08 -1.15
CA LEU A 12 -10.93 3.85 -1.39
C LEU A 12 -11.63 4.04 -0.05
N THR A 13 -11.79 5.28 0.39
CA THR A 13 -12.51 5.60 1.64
C THR A 13 -14.02 5.56 1.43
N ALA A 14 -14.78 5.56 2.52
CA ALA A 14 -16.24 5.67 2.49
C ALA A 14 -16.74 6.94 1.75
N SER A 15 -15.93 8.00 1.72
CA SER A 15 -16.20 9.22 0.94
C SER A 15 -15.93 9.06 -0.57
N LYS A 16 -15.67 7.84 -1.04
CA LYS A 16 -15.24 7.51 -2.42
C LYS A 16 -13.97 8.25 -2.84
N THR A 17 -13.14 8.64 -1.88
CA THR A 17 -11.87 9.29 -2.14
C THR A 17 -10.78 8.23 -2.25
N GLN A 18 -10.04 8.25 -3.35
CA GLN A 18 -8.88 7.37 -3.51
C GLN A 18 -7.67 8.02 -2.88
N HIS A 19 -6.99 7.28 -2.02
CA HIS A 19 -5.74 7.69 -1.42
C HIS A 19 -4.66 6.71 -1.80
N LYS A 20 -3.62 7.21 -2.46
CA LYS A 20 -2.40 6.46 -2.71
C LYS A 20 -1.50 6.54 -1.49
N MET A 21 -1.11 5.39 -0.97
CA MET A 21 -0.40 5.26 0.29
C MET A 21 0.73 4.24 0.13
N HIS A 22 1.84 4.47 0.84
CA HIS A 22 2.97 3.53 0.90
C HIS A 22 3.00 2.89 2.29
N LEU A 23 3.25 1.59 2.32
CA LEU A 23 3.41 0.84 3.55
C LEU A 23 4.70 1.27 4.22
N ALA A 24 4.58 1.73 5.46
CA ALA A 24 5.76 1.94 6.30
C ALA A 24 6.43 0.59 6.53
N GLU A 25 7.77 0.58 6.54
CA GLU A 25 8.58 -0.58 6.90
C GLU A 25 8.59 -1.73 5.87
N ILE A 26 7.87 -1.60 4.75
CA ILE A 26 7.93 -2.55 3.64
C ILE A 26 8.58 -1.84 2.45
N ASP A 27 9.80 -2.25 2.12
CA ASP A 27 10.48 -1.84 0.89
C ASP A 27 10.37 -2.99 -0.11
N ALA A 28 9.57 -2.80 -1.15
CA ALA A 28 9.26 -3.86 -2.11
C ALA A 28 9.90 -3.58 -3.46
N PRO A 29 10.32 -4.64 -4.18
CA PRO A 29 10.83 -4.48 -5.53
C PRO A 29 9.74 -3.91 -6.45
N GLU A 30 10.06 -2.83 -7.15
CA GLU A 30 9.18 -2.28 -8.17
C GLU A 30 8.92 -3.31 -9.28
N LYS A 31 7.83 -3.14 -10.04
CA LYS A 31 7.43 -4.07 -11.12
C LYS A 31 8.56 -4.47 -12.09
N HIS A 32 9.52 -3.58 -12.33
CA HIS A 32 10.64 -3.78 -13.26
C HIS A 32 11.83 -4.53 -12.64
N GLN A 33 11.85 -4.71 -11.32
CA GLN A 33 12.89 -5.43 -10.60
C GLN A 33 12.58 -6.94 -10.54
N PRO A 34 13.60 -7.80 -10.35
CA PRO A 34 13.39 -9.20 -10.05
C PRO A 34 12.43 -9.37 -8.88
N PHE A 35 11.46 -10.28 -9.03
CA PHE A 35 10.42 -10.55 -8.03
C PHE A 35 9.38 -9.45 -7.79
N GLY A 36 9.41 -8.32 -8.50
CA GLY A 36 8.40 -7.24 -8.34
C GLY A 36 6.97 -7.71 -8.57
N THR A 37 6.75 -8.53 -9.60
CA THR A 37 5.42 -9.12 -9.86
C THR A 37 4.97 -10.07 -8.74
N LYS A 38 5.91 -10.85 -8.15
CA LYS A 38 5.60 -11.79 -7.07
C LYS A 38 5.31 -11.05 -5.76
N SER A 39 6.04 -9.98 -5.48
CA SER A 39 5.81 -9.12 -4.32
C SER A 39 4.43 -8.46 -4.39
N LYS A 40 4.06 -7.89 -5.56
CA LYS A 40 2.73 -7.36 -5.82
C LYS A 40 1.62 -8.41 -5.62
N GLN A 41 1.81 -9.62 -6.15
CA GLN A 41 0.83 -10.69 -6.01
C GLN A 41 0.65 -11.07 -4.53
N SER A 42 1.75 -11.23 -3.79
CA SER A 42 1.69 -11.55 -2.36
C SER A 42 0.95 -10.49 -1.56
N LEU A 43 1.20 -9.21 -1.81
CA LEU A 43 0.47 -8.13 -1.15
C LEU A 43 -1.00 -8.13 -1.59
N SER A 44 -1.29 -8.45 -2.86
CA SER A 44 -2.66 -8.53 -3.37
C SER A 44 -3.43 -9.66 -2.71
N ASP A 45 -2.83 -10.84 -2.59
CA ASP A 45 -3.44 -12.00 -1.94
C ASP A 45 -3.63 -11.77 -0.44
N LEU A 46 -2.67 -11.11 0.22
CA LEU A 46 -2.83 -10.68 1.59
C LEU A 46 -4.02 -9.72 1.69
N CYS A 47 -4.09 -8.71 0.82
CA CYS A 47 -5.09 -7.65 0.80
C CYS A 47 -6.45 -7.97 0.21
N PHE A 48 -6.58 -9.14 -0.41
CA PHE A 48 -7.80 -9.53 -1.09
C PHE A 48 -8.88 -9.84 -0.06
N ASP A 49 -10.03 -9.19 -0.21
CA ASP A 49 -11.24 -9.43 0.59
C ASP A 49 -11.08 -9.22 2.11
N LYS A 50 -10.15 -8.33 2.52
CA LYS A 50 -9.99 -7.93 3.92
C LYS A 50 -10.05 -6.43 4.10
N ASP A 51 -10.61 -6.02 5.23
CA ASP A 51 -10.57 -4.65 5.70
C ASP A 51 -9.22 -4.35 6.35
N ALA A 52 -8.66 -3.19 6.01
CA ALA A 52 -7.38 -2.74 6.53
C ALA A 52 -7.58 -1.55 7.45
N GLU A 53 -7.07 -1.63 8.67
CA GLU A 53 -6.88 -0.44 9.48
C GLU A 53 -5.62 0.29 9.00
N VAL A 54 -5.80 1.58 8.72
CA VAL A 54 -4.83 2.40 8.03
C VAL A 54 -4.56 3.63 8.89
N THR A 55 -3.40 3.64 9.56
CA THR A 55 -3.01 4.77 10.41
C THR A 55 -1.96 5.63 9.69
N PRO A 56 -2.28 6.89 9.34
CA PRO A 56 -1.31 7.79 8.72
C PRO A 56 -0.21 8.15 9.72
N LEU A 57 1.02 7.74 9.42
CA LEU A 57 2.22 8.04 10.20
C LEU A 57 2.78 9.41 9.81
N VAL A 58 3.07 9.61 8.52
CA VAL A 58 3.65 10.85 7.99
C VAL A 58 3.11 11.10 6.58
N LYS A 59 2.82 12.37 6.27
CA LYS A 59 2.55 12.80 4.90
C LYS A 59 3.87 13.08 4.21
N ASP A 60 4.33 12.17 3.37
CA ASP A 60 5.52 12.37 2.56
C ASP A 60 5.26 13.52 1.57
N ARG A 61 6.05 14.59 1.71
CA ARG A 61 6.01 15.78 0.85
C ARG A 61 6.90 15.62 -0.38
N TYR A 62 7.78 14.63 -0.43
CA TYR A 62 8.80 14.51 -1.47
C TYR A 62 8.24 13.91 -2.76
N ARG A 63 7.32 12.94 -2.67
CA ARG A 63 6.71 12.28 -3.83
C ARG A 63 5.27 12.70 -4.15
N GLY A 64 4.83 13.85 -3.64
CA GLY A 64 3.49 14.37 -3.86
C GLY A 64 2.45 13.61 -3.02
N SER A 65 2.20 14.11 -1.81
CA SER A 65 1.08 13.69 -0.96
C SER A 65 0.92 12.18 -0.72
N SER A 66 2.02 11.43 -0.62
CA SER A 66 1.95 10.01 -0.28
C SER A 66 1.82 9.87 1.23
N LEU A 67 0.80 9.15 1.70
CA LEU A 67 0.64 8.85 3.13
C LEU A 67 1.42 7.59 3.46
N VAL A 68 2.24 7.64 4.50
CA VAL A 68 2.95 6.48 5.06
C VAL A 68 2.05 5.83 6.10
N LEU A 69 1.86 4.52 6.03
CA LEU A 69 0.90 3.81 6.87
C LEU A 69 1.50 2.66 7.68
N ASN A 70 1.05 2.51 8.92
CA ASN A 70 1.25 1.26 9.65
C ASN A 70 0.05 0.32 9.36
N ALA A 71 0.30 -0.79 8.69
CA ALA A 71 -0.71 -1.80 8.39
C ALA A 71 -0.73 -2.87 9.49
N ARG A 72 -1.32 -2.53 10.63
CA ARG A 72 -1.30 -3.39 11.83
C ARG A 72 -2.38 -4.49 11.84
N ALA A 73 -3.09 -4.70 10.72
CA ALA A 73 -4.28 -5.54 10.63
C ALA A 73 -4.10 -6.85 9.83
N TRP A 74 -2.87 -7.24 9.48
CA TRP A 74 -2.60 -8.40 8.60
C TRP A 74 -1.76 -9.51 9.23
N MET A 75 -1.55 -9.44 10.55
CA MET A 75 -0.76 -10.41 11.31
C MET A 75 -1.65 -11.31 12.17
#